data_AF-A0A2D9S982-F1
#
_entry.id   AF-A0A2D9S982-F1
#
_cell.length_a   1.000
_cell.length_b   1.000
_cell.length_c   1.000
_cell.angle_alpha   90.00
_cell.angle_beta   90.00
_cell.angle_gamma   90.00
#
_symmetry.space_group_name_H-M   'P 1'
#
loop_
_entity.id
_entity.type
_entity.pdbx_description
1 polymer ?
#
loop_
_entity_poly.entity_id
_entity_poly.type
_entity_poly.pdbx_seq_one_letter_code
_entity_poly.pdbx_strand_id
1 'polypeptide(L)'
;MDNQQKASAIAVIGLLLIGINFLALAPFVAGQVEAGVADTVADGYDGYDEDGNEDYTADYDDEWLVSTSERVYFAYSLDNPEGVDTGEAHEFTKMGPFIYEVTTTREILDFNYNAGEITYSEYDSFQWCETCTWNDSNGDEHNSVPGSTEITQVNILWNTQRIAGISTGILYGEVFAKAGFANNMIANDLQNRAPSIWAAESIDGMVTEYENALQDAGYDESTAAAIAAPVILDLVYDNWNSSSGMGVMDPDFSLSADSI
;
A
#
# COMPACT_ATOMS: atom_id res chain seq x y z
N MET A 1 17.61 2.00 75.04
CA MET A 1 17.86 1.83 73.59
C MET A 1 19.15 2.54 73.26
N ASP A 2 20.13 1.78 72.77
CA ASP A 2 21.36 2.32 72.21
C ASP A 2 21.06 3.12 70.91
N ASN A 3 21.90 4.09 70.56
CA ASN A 3 21.73 4.96 69.40
C ASN A 3 21.61 4.16 68.09
N GLN A 4 22.28 3.00 68.01
CA GLN A 4 22.19 2.11 66.86
C GLN A 4 20.79 1.47 66.72
N GLN A 5 20.11 1.18 67.83
CA GLN A 5 18.73 0.65 67.84
C GLN A 5 17.70 1.73 67.50
N LYS A 6 17.98 3.00 67.83
CA LYS A 6 17.13 4.13 67.42
C LYS A 6 17.27 4.41 65.93
N ALA A 7 18.50 4.37 65.40
CA ALA A 7 18.76 4.57 63.98
C ALA A 7 18.12 3.47 63.11
N SER A 8 18.22 2.20 63.53
CA SER A 8 17.57 1.10 62.80
C SER A 8 16.03 1.18 62.85
N ALA A 9 15.46 1.53 64.00
CA ALA A 9 14.01 1.72 64.13
C ALA A 9 13.49 2.84 63.21
N ILE A 10 14.20 3.98 63.14
CA ILE A 10 13.81 5.09 62.26
C ILE A 10 13.92 4.70 60.78
N ALA A 11 14.97 3.98 60.39
CA ALA A 11 15.14 3.51 59.01
C ALA A 11 14.04 2.51 58.59
N VAL A 12 13.70 1.57 59.48
CA VAL A 12 12.63 0.60 59.24
C VAL A 12 11.27 1.28 59.13
N ILE A 13 10.96 2.21 60.04
CA ILE A 13 9.70 2.97 60.00
C ILE A 13 9.63 3.84 58.73
N GLY A 14 10.74 4.47 58.33
CA GLY A 14 10.81 5.26 57.09
C GLY A 14 10.52 4.42 55.85
N LEU A 15 11.13 3.23 55.74
CA LEU A 15 10.85 2.30 54.64
C LEU A 15 9.42 1.76 54.68
N LEU A 16 8.86 1.51 55.86
CA LEU A 16 7.46 1.10 56.03
C LEU A 16 6.49 2.19 55.56
N LEU A 17 6.76 3.45 55.89
CA LEU A 17 5.94 4.58 55.46
C LEU A 17 5.99 4.77 53.94
N ILE A 18 7.15 4.62 53.32
CA ILE A 18 7.29 4.63 51.85
C ILE A 18 6.53 3.45 51.24
N GLY A 19 6.65 2.26 51.82
CA GLY A 19 5.95 1.06 51.37
C GLY A 19 4.42 1.20 51.46
N ILE A 20 3.90 1.74 52.55
CA ILE A 20 2.46 2.00 52.72
C ILE A 20 1.98 3.08 51.73
N ASN A 21 2.77 4.14 51.53
CA ASN A 21 2.41 5.19 50.58
C ASN A 21 2.33 4.64 49.15
N PHE A 22 3.35 3.90 48.71
CA PHE A 22 3.44 3.41 47.33
C PHE A 22 2.54 2.20 47.05
N LEU A 23 2.42 1.24 47.97
CA LEU A 23 1.70 -0.02 47.73
C LEU A 23 0.24 0.00 48.18
N ALA A 24 -0.16 0.92 49.05
CA ALA A 24 -1.53 0.98 49.56
C ALA A 24 -2.22 2.31 49.23
N LEU A 25 -1.63 3.44 49.62
CA LEU A 25 -2.31 4.74 49.48
C LEU A 25 -2.38 5.20 48.02
N ALA A 26 -1.29 5.14 47.27
CA ALA A 26 -1.26 5.53 45.86
C ALA A 26 -2.25 4.71 44.99
N PRO A 27 -2.27 3.37 45.02
CA PRO A 27 -3.25 2.60 44.25
C PRO A 27 -4.69 2.76 44.76
N PHE A 28 -4.91 2.95 46.06
CA PHE A 28 -6.24 3.23 46.59
C PHE A 28 -6.80 4.57 46.09
N VAL A 29 -5.99 5.63 46.13
CA VAL A 29 -6.38 6.95 45.62
C VAL A 29 -6.56 6.89 44.10
N ALA A 30 -5.68 6.21 43.36
CA ALA A 30 -5.83 6.04 41.92
C ALA A 30 -7.13 5.32 41.55
N GLY A 31 -7.47 4.22 42.23
CA GLY A 31 -8.72 3.49 41.98
C GLY A 31 -9.98 4.29 42.33
N GLN A 32 -9.92 5.14 43.36
CA GLN A 32 -11.03 6.04 43.70
C GLN A 32 -11.20 7.16 42.67
N VAL A 33 -10.09 7.68 42.13
CA VAL A 33 -10.14 8.67 41.03
C VAL A 33 -10.67 8.03 39.76
N GLU A 34 -10.23 6.81 39.43
CA GLU A 34 -10.72 6.08 38.26
C GLU A 34 -12.22 5.80 38.35
N ALA A 35 -12.70 5.30 39.49
CA ALA A 35 -14.13 5.07 39.71
C ALA A 35 -14.93 6.38 39.69
N GLY A 36 -14.45 7.42 40.37
CA GLY A 36 -15.13 8.72 40.39
C GLY A 36 -15.19 9.38 39.01
N VAL A 37 -14.14 9.26 38.19
CA VAL A 37 -14.12 9.75 36.81
C VAL A 37 -15.05 8.91 35.93
N ALA A 38 -15.05 7.58 36.08
CA ALA A 38 -15.94 6.71 35.32
C ALA A 38 -17.42 7.03 35.60
N ASP A 39 -17.80 7.20 36.87
CA ASP A 39 -19.17 7.56 37.25
C ASP A 39 -19.52 8.97 36.75
N THR A 40 -18.63 9.95 36.89
CA THR A 40 -18.87 11.33 36.40
C THR A 40 -19.03 11.38 34.89
N VAL A 41 -18.27 10.59 34.13
CA VAL A 41 -18.37 10.53 32.67
C VAL A 41 -19.60 9.75 32.24
N ALA A 42 -20.01 8.71 32.98
CA ALA A 42 -21.22 7.97 32.67
C ALA A 42 -22.48 8.80 32.94
N ASP A 43 -22.55 9.46 34.10
CA ASP A 43 -23.72 10.24 34.53
C ASP A 43 -23.85 11.58 33.80
N GLY A 44 -22.79 12.08 33.15
CA GLY A 44 -22.79 13.37 32.45
C GLY A 44 -22.97 13.29 30.93
N TYR A 45 -23.18 12.10 30.37
CA TYR A 45 -23.34 11.89 28.92
C TYR A 45 -24.35 10.78 28.58
N ASP A 46 -25.23 10.42 29.52
CA ASP A 46 -26.21 9.34 29.36
C ASP A 46 -27.50 9.79 28.66
N GLY A 47 -27.68 11.09 28.49
CA GLY A 47 -28.84 11.73 27.89
C GLY A 47 -30.04 11.87 28.83
N TYR A 48 -29.86 11.67 30.14
CA TYR A 48 -30.95 11.82 31.11
C TYR A 48 -30.83 13.15 31.87
N ASP A 49 -31.97 13.80 32.12
CA ASP A 49 -31.99 14.97 33.01
C ASP A 49 -31.77 14.59 34.48
N GLU A 50 -31.60 15.59 35.37
CA GLU A 50 -31.42 15.38 36.81
C GLU A 50 -32.60 14.63 37.48
N ASP A 51 -33.77 14.62 36.83
CA ASP A 51 -34.99 13.94 37.28
C ASP A 51 -35.13 12.51 36.70
N GLY A 52 -34.19 12.09 35.84
CA GLY A 52 -34.14 10.76 35.20
C GLY A 52 -35.02 10.60 33.97
N ASN A 53 -35.45 11.70 33.33
CA ASN A 53 -36.20 11.68 32.07
C ASN A 53 -35.26 11.73 30.87
N GLU A 54 -35.67 11.13 29.75
CA GLU A 54 -34.95 11.17 28.47
C GLU A 54 -34.90 12.60 27.92
N ASP A 55 -33.78 13.28 28.13
CA ASP A 55 -33.51 14.63 27.66
C ASP A 55 -32.00 14.83 27.41
N TYR A 56 -31.56 14.50 26.19
CA TYR A 56 -30.17 14.70 25.79
C TYR A 56 -29.71 16.17 25.86
N THR A 57 -30.62 17.15 25.92
CA THR A 57 -30.23 18.57 25.98
C THR A 57 -29.64 18.96 27.34
N ALA A 58 -29.80 18.11 28.35
CA ALA A 58 -29.12 18.25 29.64
C ALA A 58 -27.59 18.11 29.52
N ASP A 59 -27.12 17.19 28.67
CA ASP A 59 -25.69 16.89 28.49
C ASP A 59 -25.09 17.62 27.28
N TYR A 60 -25.88 17.81 26.23
CA TYR A 60 -25.46 18.40 24.95
C TYR A 60 -26.11 19.76 24.75
N ASP A 61 -25.62 20.74 25.50
CA ASP A 61 -26.12 22.10 25.52
C ASP A 61 -25.70 22.93 24.28
N ASP A 62 -26.15 24.18 24.22
CA ASP A 62 -25.84 25.11 23.14
C ASP A 62 -24.33 25.35 22.96
N GLU A 63 -23.52 25.24 24.03
CA GLU A 63 -22.07 25.41 23.99
C GLU A 63 -21.38 24.22 23.33
N TRP A 64 -21.86 23.00 23.59
CA TRP A 64 -21.40 21.81 22.88
C TRP A 64 -21.85 21.80 21.41
N LEU A 65 -23.10 22.20 21.16
CA LEU A 65 -23.67 22.29 19.82
C LEU A 65 -22.93 23.33 18.97
N VAL A 66 -22.51 24.45 19.56
CA VAL A 66 -21.76 25.50 18.86
C VAL A 66 -20.55 25.91 19.68
N SER A 67 -19.40 25.29 19.37
CA SER A 67 -18.13 25.63 20.00
C SER A 67 -17.23 26.43 19.07
N THR A 68 -16.57 27.45 19.61
CA THR A 68 -15.60 28.26 18.87
C THR A 68 -14.23 28.14 19.52
N SER A 69 -13.21 27.87 18.72
CA SER A 69 -11.83 27.73 19.18
C SER A 69 -10.84 28.35 18.20
N GLU A 70 -9.74 28.90 18.71
CA GLU A 70 -8.67 29.42 17.88
C GLU A 70 -7.77 28.28 17.37
N ARG A 71 -7.53 28.23 16.06
CA ARG A 71 -6.56 27.32 15.43
C ARG A 71 -5.45 28.12 14.77
N VAL A 72 -4.21 27.74 15.06
CA VAL A 72 -3.00 28.38 14.55
C VAL A 72 -2.30 27.48 13.54
N TYR A 73 -2.10 27.99 12.33
CA TYR A 73 -1.43 27.29 11.25
C TYR A 73 -0.08 27.93 10.93
N PHE A 74 0.86 27.08 10.51
CA PHE A 74 2.14 27.50 9.97
C PHE A 74 2.35 26.82 8.63
N ALA A 75 2.94 27.55 7.70
CA ALA A 75 3.37 26.99 6.43
C ALA A 75 4.88 27.02 6.33
N TYR A 76 5.45 26.16 5.50
CA TYR A 76 6.86 26.17 5.19
C TYR A 76 7.01 26.50 3.72
N SER A 77 7.48 27.71 3.42
CA SER A 77 7.72 28.14 2.04
C SER A 77 9.08 27.66 1.57
N LEU A 78 9.13 27.11 0.36
CA LEU A 78 10.35 26.78 -0.37
C LEU A 78 10.99 28.06 -0.92
N ASP A 79 12.30 28.16 -0.79
CA ASP A 79 13.13 29.26 -1.31
C ASP A 79 13.57 29.06 -2.77
N ASN A 80 13.83 27.80 -3.16
CA ASN A 80 14.30 27.41 -4.48
C ASN A 80 13.45 26.28 -5.08
N PRO A 81 12.24 26.58 -5.58
CA PRO A 81 11.36 25.55 -6.15
C PRO A 81 11.96 24.86 -7.40
N GLU A 82 12.79 25.56 -8.19
CA GLU A 82 13.41 25.02 -9.40
C GLU A 82 14.55 24.02 -9.09
N GLY A 83 15.26 24.23 -7.99
CA GLY A 83 16.33 23.35 -7.53
C GLY A 83 15.84 22.01 -6.94
N VAL A 84 14.59 21.94 -6.48
CA VAL A 84 14.03 20.72 -5.87
C VAL A 84 13.99 19.56 -6.87
N ASP A 85 13.58 19.82 -8.12
CA ASP A 85 13.49 18.79 -9.17
C ASP A 85 14.86 18.27 -9.64
N THR A 86 15.91 19.07 -9.47
CA THR A 86 17.29 18.75 -9.85
C THR A 86 18.11 18.17 -8.70
N GLY A 87 17.52 18.07 -7.50
CA GLY A 87 18.17 17.52 -6.31
C GLY A 87 19.09 18.50 -5.60
N GLU A 88 18.94 19.81 -5.85
CA GLU A 88 19.68 20.86 -5.17
C GLU A 88 19.22 21.01 -3.71
N ALA A 89 20.12 21.55 -2.89
CA ALA A 89 19.78 21.94 -1.53
C ALA A 89 18.71 23.05 -1.56
N HIS A 90 17.73 22.92 -0.70
CA HIS A 90 16.65 23.89 -0.51
C HIS A 90 16.45 24.11 0.98
N GLU A 91 15.99 25.30 1.34
CA GLU A 91 15.64 25.65 2.72
C GLU A 91 14.14 25.96 2.82
N PHE A 92 13.57 25.57 3.96
CA PHE A 92 12.18 25.86 4.28
C PHE A 92 12.12 27.07 5.21
N THR A 93 11.44 28.13 4.77
CA THR A 93 11.14 29.29 5.61
C THR A 93 9.79 29.08 6.29
N LYS A 94 9.77 29.05 7.62
CA LYS A 94 8.52 28.98 8.40
C LYS A 94 7.76 30.31 8.27
N MET A 95 6.51 30.24 7.82
CA MET A 95 5.58 31.34 7.63
C MET A 95 4.38 31.18 8.57
N GLY A 96 3.85 32.31 9.06
CA GLY A 96 2.75 32.37 10.02
C GLY A 96 3.14 33.20 11.27
N PRO A 97 2.32 33.17 12.33
CA PRO A 97 1.13 32.34 12.51
C PRO A 97 -0.03 32.79 11.63
N PHE A 98 -0.78 31.86 11.04
CA PHE A 98 -2.09 32.14 10.44
C PHE A 98 -3.17 31.69 11.42
N ILE A 99 -3.90 32.63 12.01
CA ILE A 99 -4.84 32.35 13.10
C ILE A 99 -6.26 32.42 12.57
N TYR A 100 -7.04 31.36 12.83
CA TYR A 100 -8.44 31.26 12.48
C TYR A 100 -9.28 31.00 13.72
N GLU A 101 -10.38 31.72 13.84
CA GLU A 101 -11.49 31.31 14.70
C GLU A 101 -12.26 30.22 13.96
N VAL A 102 -12.30 29.04 14.56
CA VAL A 102 -13.00 27.89 14.01
C VAL A 102 -14.25 27.66 14.85
N THR A 103 -15.40 27.91 14.23
CA THR A 103 -16.70 27.61 14.81
C THR A 103 -17.13 26.25 14.30
N THR A 104 -17.22 25.30 15.22
CA THR A 104 -17.74 23.96 14.96
C THR A 104 -19.21 23.93 15.37
N THR A 105 -20.08 23.62 14.43
CA THR A 105 -21.51 23.46 14.67
C THR A 105 -21.89 22.01 14.53
N ARG A 106 -22.57 21.48 15.55
CA ARG A 106 -23.09 20.12 15.63
C ARG A 106 -24.61 20.18 15.62
N GLU A 107 -25.22 19.31 14.82
CA GLU A 107 -26.65 19.08 14.79
C GLU A 107 -26.89 17.62 15.17
N ILE A 108 -27.61 17.39 16.27
CA ILE A 108 -27.98 16.06 16.73
C ILE A 108 -29.08 15.51 15.81
N LEU A 109 -28.80 14.38 15.17
CA LEU A 109 -29.72 13.72 14.24
C LEU A 109 -30.53 12.63 14.94
N ASP A 110 -29.90 11.91 15.87
CA ASP A 110 -30.54 10.82 16.62
C ASP A 110 -29.82 10.57 17.95
N PHE A 111 -30.56 10.12 18.95
CA PHE A 111 -30.04 9.71 20.25
C PHE A 111 -30.68 8.38 20.69
N ASN A 112 -29.85 7.36 20.87
CA ASN A 112 -30.28 6.04 21.30
C ASN A 112 -29.95 5.83 22.78
N TYR A 113 -30.90 6.18 23.65
CA TYR A 113 -30.78 6.06 25.11
C TYR A 113 -30.47 4.63 25.60
N ASN A 114 -30.95 3.60 24.90
CA ASN A 114 -30.71 2.22 25.32
C ASN A 114 -29.27 1.76 25.04
N ALA A 115 -28.66 2.28 23.96
CA ALA A 115 -27.29 1.95 23.58
C ALA A 115 -26.27 2.98 24.10
N GLY A 116 -26.71 4.16 24.55
CA GLY A 116 -25.85 5.29 24.88
C GLY A 116 -25.13 5.86 23.66
N GLU A 117 -25.81 5.88 22.50
CA GLU A 117 -25.21 6.31 21.23
C GLU A 117 -25.85 7.60 20.70
N ILE A 118 -25.02 8.56 20.30
CA ILE A 118 -25.43 9.81 19.67
C ILE A 118 -24.97 9.84 18.20
N THR A 119 -25.86 10.26 17.31
CA THR A 119 -25.55 10.54 15.91
C THR A 119 -25.72 12.03 15.65
N TYR A 120 -24.66 12.69 15.19
CA TYR A 120 -24.69 14.11 14.86
C TYR A 120 -24.01 14.39 13.52
N SER A 121 -24.42 15.49 12.88
CA SER A 121 -23.72 16.09 11.75
C SER A 121 -22.88 17.25 12.27
N GLU A 122 -21.61 17.31 11.87
CA GLU A 122 -20.68 18.38 12.25
C GLU A 122 -20.17 19.11 11.02
N TYR A 123 -20.11 20.44 11.09
CA TYR A 123 -19.39 21.24 10.12
C TYR A 123 -18.56 22.33 10.81
N ASP A 124 -17.40 22.60 10.24
CA ASP A 124 -16.47 23.63 10.69
C ASP A 124 -16.53 24.84 9.75
N SER A 125 -16.66 26.04 10.33
CA SER A 125 -16.48 27.31 9.64
C SER A 125 -15.16 27.95 10.09
N PHE A 126 -14.32 28.35 9.14
CA PHE A 126 -13.01 28.94 9.39
C PHE A 126 -13.04 30.43 9.06
N GLN A 127 -12.90 31.27 10.07
CA GLN A 127 -12.79 32.72 9.90
C GLN A 127 -11.39 33.19 10.27
N TRP A 128 -10.69 33.86 9.35
CA TRP A 128 -9.38 34.42 9.65
C TRP A 128 -9.52 35.53 10.71
N CYS A 129 -8.75 35.40 11.78
CA CYS A 129 -8.69 36.40 12.85
C CYS A 129 -7.48 37.32 12.64
N GLU A 130 -7.74 38.55 12.20
CA GLU A 130 -6.69 39.56 11.96
C GLU A 130 -6.05 40.06 13.26
N THR A 131 -6.83 40.13 14.34
CA THR A 131 -6.41 40.73 15.61
C THR A 131 -5.86 39.72 16.62
N CYS A 132 -5.96 38.43 16.32
CA CYS A 132 -5.49 37.38 17.22
C CYS A 132 -3.96 37.31 17.21
N THR A 133 -3.43 36.82 18.33
CA THR A 133 -2.00 36.66 18.54
C THR A 133 -1.69 35.27 19.05
N TRP A 134 -0.49 34.78 18.72
CA TRP A 134 0.00 33.49 19.17
C TRP A 134 1.33 33.68 19.89
N ASN A 135 1.43 33.12 21.09
CA ASN A 135 2.65 33.13 21.88
C ASN A 135 3.54 31.94 21.52
N ASP A 136 4.80 32.23 21.22
CA ASP A 136 5.77 31.17 20.95
C ASP A 136 6.31 30.52 22.24
N SER A 137 7.18 29.52 22.08
CA SER A 137 7.81 28.81 23.20
C SER A 137 8.71 29.68 24.08
N ASN A 138 9.15 30.84 23.58
CA ASN A 138 9.95 31.82 24.31
C ASN A 138 9.08 32.87 25.01
N GLY A 139 7.76 32.86 24.77
CA GLY A 139 6.81 33.83 25.30
C GLY A 139 6.68 35.09 24.46
N ASP A 140 7.21 35.12 23.23
CA ASP A 140 7.06 36.25 22.32
C ASP A 140 5.71 36.15 21.58
N GLU A 141 5.01 37.28 21.50
CA GLU A 141 3.68 37.38 20.89
C GLU A 141 3.78 37.70 19.39
N HIS A 142 3.16 36.88 18.55
CA HIS A 142 3.16 37.02 17.10
C HIS A 142 1.75 37.28 16.57
N ASN A 143 1.57 38.35 15.80
CA ASN A 143 0.28 38.67 15.19
C ASN A 143 -0.07 37.69 14.06
N SER A 144 -1.37 37.45 13.87
CA SER A 144 -1.89 36.70 12.73
C SER A 144 -1.48 37.31 11.40
N VAL A 145 -0.93 36.48 10.52
CA VAL A 145 -0.54 36.83 9.15
C VAL A 145 -1.77 36.73 8.23
N PRO A 146 -1.95 37.63 7.24
CA PRO A 146 -3.09 37.59 6.34
C PRO A 146 -3.17 36.31 5.50
N GLY A 147 -4.39 35.79 5.31
CA GLY A 147 -4.65 34.63 4.45
C GLY A 147 -4.35 34.85 2.96
N SER A 148 -4.06 36.10 2.54
CA SER A 148 -3.60 36.43 1.19
C SER A 148 -2.08 36.31 1.00
N THR A 149 -1.35 35.87 2.02
CA THR A 149 0.11 35.71 1.95
C THR A 149 0.49 34.61 0.98
N GLU A 150 1.32 34.94 0.00
CA GLU A 150 1.82 33.97 -0.97
C GLU A 150 2.83 33.02 -0.32
N ILE A 151 2.65 31.72 -0.58
CA ILE A 151 3.51 30.65 -0.06
C ILE A 151 3.92 29.79 -1.25
N THR A 152 5.22 29.57 -1.41
CA THR A 152 5.75 28.66 -2.43
C THR A 152 5.84 27.26 -1.85
N GLN A 153 5.05 26.32 -2.38
CA GLN A 153 4.96 24.94 -1.87
C GLN A 153 4.79 23.96 -3.03
N VAL A 154 4.93 22.67 -2.73
CA VAL A 154 4.68 21.60 -3.70
C VAL A 154 3.27 21.69 -4.29
N ASN A 155 3.14 21.42 -5.58
CA ASN A 155 1.84 21.37 -6.23
C ASN A 155 1.11 20.06 -5.87
N ILE A 156 0.26 20.11 -4.85
CA ILE A 156 -0.45 18.94 -4.31
C ILE A 156 -1.40 18.32 -5.36
N LEU A 157 -2.12 19.14 -6.13
CA LEU A 157 -3.05 18.64 -7.16
C LEU A 157 -2.30 17.94 -8.30
N TRP A 158 -1.18 18.51 -8.74
CA TRP A 158 -0.36 17.91 -9.78
C TRP A 158 0.30 16.60 -9.33
N ASN A 159 0.79 16.53 -8.09
CA ASN A 159 1.44 15.32 -7.59
C ASN A 159 0.46 14.16 -7.38
N THR A 160 -0.75 14.43 -6.89
CA THR A 160 -1.81 13.41 -6.81
C THR A 160 -2.24 12.94 -8.19
N GLN A 161 -2.39 13.85 -9.15
CA GLN A 161 -2.68 13.53 -10.55
C GLN A 161 -1.53 12.77 -11.24
N ARG A 162 -0.26 13.05 -10.93
CA ARG A 162 0.88 12.25 -11.41
C ARG A 162 0.83 10.84 -10.87
N ILE A 163 0.55 10.65 -9.58
CA ILE A 163 0.45 9.31 -8.98
C ILE A 163 -0.75 8.55 -9.57
N ALA A 164 -1.91 9.20 -9.69
CA ALA A 164 -3.10 8.61 -10.32
C ALA A 164 -2.92 8.37 -11.83
N GLY A 165 -2.17 9.23 -12.53
CA GLY A 165 -1.84 9.11 -13.95
C GLY A 165 -0.75 8.08 -14.24
N ILE A 166 0.16 7.81 -13.30
CA ILE A 166 1.10 6.67 -13.41
C ILE A 166 0.33 5.34 -13.31
N SER A 167 -0.74 5.28 -12.52
CA SER A 167 -1.63 4.10 -12.51
C SER A 167 -2.25 3.82 -13.89
N THR A 168 -2.62 4.85 -14.66
CA THR A 168 -3.11 4.65 -16.03
C THR A 168 -1.97 4.40 -17.03
N GLY A 169 -0.79 4.98 -16.81
CA GLY A 169 0.42 4.72 -17.59
C GLY A 169 0.92 3.27 -17.51
N ILE A 170 0.81 2.62 -16.34
CA ILE A 170 1.11 1.19 -16.16
C ILE A 170 0.19 0.31 -17.02
N LEU A 171 -1.10 0.66 -17.12
CA LEU A 171 -2.05 -0.07 -17.99
C LEU A 171 -1.66 0.02 -19.47
N TYR A 172 -1.20 1.19 -19.92
CA TYR A 172 -0.71 1.32 -21.31
C TYR A 172 0.60 0.57 -21.55
N GLY A 173 1.53 0.57 -20.58
CA GLY A 173 2.78 -0.19 -20.65
C GLY A 173 2.56 -1.70 -20.75
N GLU A 174 1.60 -2.25 -20.00
CA GLU A 174 1.21 -3.66 -20.08
C GLU A 174 0.68 -4.03 -21.47
N VAL A 175 -0.15 -3.18 -22.07
CA VAL A 175 -0.70 -3.42 -23.42
C VAL A 175 0.40 -3.44 -24.47
N PHE A 176 1.36 -2.50 -24.42
CA PHE A 176 2.48 -2.49 -25.36
C PHE A 176 3.43 -3.66 -25.16
N ALA A 177 3.73 -4.05 -23.92
CA ALA A 177 4.56 -5.21 -23.62
C ALA A 177 3.90 -6.53 -24.05
N LYS A 178 2.58 -6.68 -23.82
CA LYS A 178 1.80 -7.84 -24.24
C LYS A 178 1.68 -7.94 -25.76
N ALA A 179 1.48 -6.83 -26.45
CA ALA A 179 1.50 -6.78 -27.91
C ALA A 179 2.90 -7.11 -28.47
N GLY A 180 3.97 -6.61 -27.84
CA GLY A 180 5.34 -6.94 -28.20
C GLY A 180 5.68 -8.41 -28.00
N PHE A 181 5.26 -9.00 -26.87
CA PHE A 181 5.43 -10.44 -26.61
C PHE A 181 4.63 -11.29 -27.61
N ALA A 182 3.37 -10.95 -27.88
CA ALA A 182 2.54 -11.65 -28.85
C ALA A 182 3.14 -11.59 -30.27
N ASN A 183 3.64 -10.43 -30.71
CA ASN A 183 4.31 -10.29 -32.00
C ASN A 183 5.59 -11.12 -32.09
N ASN A 184 6.40 -11.17 -31.03
CA ASN A 184 7.60 -12.00 -31.01
C ASN A 184 7.27 -13.50 -31.01
N MET A 185 6.21 -13.91 -30.33
CA MET A 185 5.72 -15.30 -30.36
C MET A 185 5.19 -15.69 -31.74
N ILE A 186 4.44 -14.81 -32.41
CA ILE A 186 3.98 -15.04 -33.80
C ILE A 186 5.17 -15.08 -34.75
N ALA A 187 6.15 -14.18 -34.59
CA ALA A 187 7.36 -14.18 -35.41
C ALA A 187 8.17 -15.47 -35.21
N ASN A 188 8.32 -15.94 -33.96
CA ASN A 188 9.01 -17.20 -33.66
C ASN A 188 8.27 -18.41 -34.27
N ASP A 189 6.94 -18.43 -34.17
CA ASP A 189 6.09 -19.48 -34.75
C ASP A 189 6.21 -19.54 -36.28
N LEU A 190 6.14 -18.38 -36.94
CA LEU A 190 6.32 -18.27 -38.39
C LEU A 190 7.74 -18.60 -38.86
N GLN A 191 8.76 -18.28 -38.07
CA GLN A 191 10.15 -18.53 -38.45
C GLN A 191 10.61 -19.97 -38.16
N ASN A 192 10.12 -20.60 -37.09
CA ASN A 192 10.66 -21.89 -36.64
C ASN A 192 9.65 -23.02 -36.76
N ARG A 193 8.36 -22.79 -36.47
CA ARG A 193 7.36 -23.86 -36.47
C ARG A 193 6.82 -24.15 -37.87
N ALA A 194 6.48 -23.12 -38.65
CA ALA A 194 5.96 -23.33 -40.00
C ALA A 194 6.97 -24.05 -40.93
N PRO A 195 8.26 -23.67 -40.97
CA PRO A 195 9.23 -24.41 -41.78
C PRO A 195 9.50 -25.82 -41.26
N SER A 196 9.46 -26.03 -39.94
CA SER A 196 9.61 -27.37 -39.35
C SER A 196 8.44 -28.29 -39.68
N ILE A 197 7.20 -27.77 -39.73
CA ILE A 197 6.03 -28.53 -40.16
C ILE A 197 6.16 -28.93 -41.63
N TRP A 198 6.51 -28.01 -42.52
CA TRP A 198 6.68 -28.34 -43.94
C TRP A 198 7.83 -29.32 -44.19
N ALA A 199 8.92 -29.20 -43.43
CA ALA A 199 10.00 -30.18 -43.48
C ALA A 199 9.52 -31.57 -43.00
N ALA A 200 8.76 -31.64 -41.91
CA ALA A 200 8.20 -32.89 -41.41
C ALA A 200 7.21 -33.52 -42.40
N GLU A 201 6.30 -32.73 -42.98
CA GLU A 201 5.36 -33.19 -44.02
C GLU A 201 6.10 -33.69 -45.27
N SER A 202 7.18 -33.02 -45.68
CA SER A 202 8.00 -33.47 -46.81
C SER A 202 8.72 -34.79 -46.51
N ILE A 203 9.20 -34.99 -45.28
CA ILE A 203 9.85 -36.23 -44.86
C ILE A 203 8.83 -37.37 -44.79
N ASP A 204 7.65 -37.13 -44.21
CA ASP A 204 6.54 -38.09 -44.15
C ASP A 204 6.08 -38.53 -45.55
N GLY A 205 6.01 -37.59 -46.51
CA GLY A 205 5.74 -37.90 -47.90
C GLY A 205 6.80 -38.78 -48.56
N MET A 206 8.09 -38.53 -48.30
CA MET A 206 9.18 -39.38 -48.81
C MET A 206 9.16 -40.79 -48.21
N VAL A 207 8.85 -40.90 -46.91
CA VAL A 207 8.68 -42.20 -46.24
C VAL A 207 7.53 -42.97 -46.87
N THR A 208 6.36 -42.35 -47.00
CA THR A 208 5.17 -42.98 -47.59
C THR A 208 5.42 -43.44 -49.04
N GLU A 209 6.11 -42.64 -49.87
CA GLU A 209 6.45 -43.01 -51.24
C GLU A 209 7.38 -44.24 -51.30
N TYR A 210 8.38 -44.28 -50.40
CA TYR A 210 9.32 -45.39 -50.33
C TYR A 210 8.69 -46.66 -49.73
N GLU A 211 7.78 -46.54 -48.75
CA GLU A 211 6.96 -47.65 -48.26
C GLU A 211 6.15 -48.28 -49.38
N ASN A 212 5.46 -47.47 -50.19
CA ASN A 212 4.69 -47.97 -51.33
C ASN A 212 5.58 -48.70 -52.34
N ALA A 213 6.79 -48.19 -52.61
CA ALA A 213 7.75 -48.86 -53.48
C ALA A 213 8.24 -50.21 -52.93
N LEU A 214 8.42 -50.32 -51.60
CA LEU A 214 8.76 -51.59 -50.94
C LEU A 214 7.60 -52.58 -50.97
N GLN A 215 6.36 -52.11 -50.79
CA GLN A 215 5.17 -52.97 -50.91
C GLN A 215 4.99 -53.49 -52.35
N ASP A 216 5.22 -52.64 -53.36
CA ASP A 216 5.25 -53.05 -54.77
C ASP A 216 6.36 -54.07 -55.08
N ALA A 217 7.47 -54.02 -54.34
CA ALA A 217 8.56 -54.99 -54.40
C ALA A 217 8.26 -56.31 -53.65
N GLY A 218 7.08 -56.44 -53.02
CA GLY A 218 6.58 -57.66 -52.41
C GLY A 218 6.81 -57.79 -50.90
N TYR A 219 7.19 -56.72 -50.22
CA TYR A 219 7.24 -56.68 -48.74
C TYR A 219 5.84 -56.46 -48.16
N ASP A 220 5.56 -57.03 -46.99
CA ASP A 220 4.32 -56.72 -46.28
C ASP A 220 4.35 -55.29 -45.70
N GLU A 221 3.18 -54.70 -45.50
CA GLU A 221 3.00 -53.31 -45.04
C GLU A 221 3.78 -53.01 -43.75
N SER A 222 3.80 -53.94 -42.79
CA SER A 222 4.48 -53.73 -41.51
C SER A 222 6.01 -53.73 -41.65
N THR A 223 6.55 -54.61 -42.48
CA THR A 223 7.98 -54.66 -42.78
C THR A 223 8.42 -53.48 -43.65
N ALA A 224 7.60 -53.06 -44.61
CA ALA A 224 7.87 -51.91 -45.46
C ALA A 224 7.98 -50.61 -44.64
N ALA A 225 7.03 -50.38 -43.72
CA ALA A 225 7.05 -49.23 -42.82
C ALA A 225 8.26 -49.22 -41.88
N ALA A 226 8.61 -50.38 -41.31
CA ALA A 226 9.77 -50.50 -40.43
C ALA A 226 11.12 -50.24 -41.13
N ILE A 227 11.20 -50.48 -42.44
CA ILE A 227 12.41 -50.26 -43.25
C ILE A 227 12.46 -48.83 -43.80
N ALA A 228 11.32 -48.27 -44.19
CA ALA A 228 11.29 -47.02 -44.94
C ALA A 228 11.73 -45.81 -44.11
N ALA A 229 11.19 -45.67 -42.90
CA ALA A 229 11.50 -44.56 -42.01
C ALA A 229 13.02 -44.42 -41.71
N PRO A 230 13.74 -45.47 -41.25
CA PRO A 230 15.17 -45.33 -40.97
C PRO A 230 16.00 -45.07 -42.23
N VAL A 231 15.67 -45.69 -43.37
CA VAL A 231 16.41 -45.50 -44.63
C VAL A 231 16.29 -44.07 -45.15
N ILE A 232 15.10 -43.47 -45.08
CA ILE A 232 14.91 -42.07 -45.49
C ILE A 232 15.66 -41.12 -44.54
N LEU A 233 15.67 -41.39 -43.23
CA LEU A 233 16.42 -40.60 -42.26
C LEU A 233 17.94 -40.68 -42.50
N ASP A 234 18.47 -41.86 -42.78
CA ASP A 234 19.88 -42.06 -43.16
C ASP A 234 20.22 -41.25 -44.42
N LEU A 235 19.41 -41.36 -45.48
CA LEU A 235 19.59 -40.61 -46.73
C LEU A 235 19.58 -39.10 -46.54
N VAL A 236 18.69 -38.59 -45.68
CA VAL A 236 18.60 -37.16 -45.34
C VAL A 236 19.85 -36.73 -44.56
N TYR A 237 20.32 -37.53 -43.61
CA TYR A 237 21.54 -37.24 -42.84
C TYR A 237 22.81 -37.30 -43.69
N ASP A 238 22.91 -38.24 -44.63
CA ASP A 238 24.01 -38.33 -45.59
C ASP A 238 24.06 -37.10 -46.50
N ASN A 239 22.90 -36.66 -46.99
CA ASN A 239 22.81 -35.46 -47.80
C ASN A 239 23.18 -34.20 -46.97
N TRP A 240 22.73 -34.12 -45.72
CA TRP A 240 23.14 -33.05 -44.80
C TRP A 240 24.64 -33.07 -44.52
N ASN A 241 25.24 -34.22 -44.23
CA ASN A 241 26.69 -34.39 -44.03
C ASN A 241 27.48 -33.91 -45.26
N SER A 242 26.96 -34.18 -46.46
CA SER A 242 27.60 -33.76 -47.70
C SER A 242 27.54 -32.24 -47.95
N SER A 243 26.57 -31.54 -47.35
CA SER A 243 26.28 -30.12 -47.62
C SER A 243 26.63 -29.17 -46.46
N SER A 244 26.72 -29.65 -45.22
CA SER A 244 26.84 -28.82 -44.02
C SER A 244 28.26 -28.34 -43.72
N GLY A 245 29.30 -29.05 -44.21
CA GLY A 245 30.71 -28.74 -43.94
C GLY A 245 31.11 -28.82 -42.46
N MET A 246 30.24 -29.33 -41.59
CA MET A 246 30.38 -29.31 -40.13
C MET A 246 30.87 -30.64 -39.52
N GLY A 247 31.36 -31.57 -40.36
CA GLY A 247 31.77 -32.92 -39.96
C GLY A 247 30.67 -33.96 -40.19
N VAL A 248 31.05 -35.25 -40.24
CA VAL A 248 30.12 -36.36 -40.47
C VAL A 248 29.42 -36.71 -39.17
N MET A 249 28.09 -36.63 -39.14
CA MET A 249 27.24 -37.23 -38.11
C MET A 249 26.60 -38.52 -38.65
N ASP A 250 26.83 -39.65 -37.98
CA ASP A 250 26.30 -40.96 -38.35
C ASP A 250 25.44 -41.54 -37.22
N PRO A 251 24.22 -41.01 -37.01
CA PRO A 251 23.27 -41.52 -36.02
C PRO A 251 22.64 -42.84 -36.48
N ASP A 252 22.56 -43.84 -35.58
CA ASP A 252 21.91 -45.11 -35.85
C ASP A 252 20.39 -45.02 -35.60
N PHE A 253 19.59 -45.08 -36.67
CA PHE A 253 18.11 -45.04 -36.62
C PHE A 253 17.46 -46.42 -36.62
N SER A 254 18.22 -47.52 -36.54
CA SER A 254 17.66 -48.88 -36.52
C SER A 254 16.74 -49.16 -35.34
N LEU A 255 16.81 -48.33 -34.29
CA LEU A 255 15.99 -48.43 -33.07
C LEU A 255 14.98 -47.27 -32.90
N SER A 256 14.96 -46.27 -33.79
CA SER A 256 14.03 -45.12 -33.63
C SER A 256 12.58 -45.44 -34.00
N ALA A 257 12.30 -46.62 -34.54
CA ALA A 257 10.94 -47.09 -34.85
C ALA A 257 10.10 -47.42 -33.60
N ASP A 258 10.71 -47.56 -32.42
CA ASP A 258 10.02 -47.93 -31.17
C ASP A 258 9.60 -46.71 -30.31
N SER A 259 9.81 -45.47 -30.77
CA SER A 259 9.52 -44.27 -29.99
C SER A 259 8.68 -43.21 -30.74
N ILE A 260 7.54 -43.63 -31.29
CA ILE A 260 6.38 -42.77 -31.57
C ILE A 260 5.10 -43.47 -31.12
#